data_AF-A0A7M2RLD0-F1
#
_entry.id   AF-A0A7M2RLD0-F1
#
_cell.length_a   1.000
_cell.length_b   1.000
_cell.length_c   1.000
_cell.angle_alpha   90.00
_cell.angle_beta   90.00
_cell.angle_gamma   90.00
#
_symmetry.space_group_name_H-M   'P 1'
#
loop_
_entity.id
_entity.type
_entity.pdbx_description
1 polymer ?
#
loop_
_entity_poly.entity_id
_entity_poly.type
_entity_poly.pdbx_seq_one_letter_code
_entity_poly.pdbx_strand_id
1 'polypeptide(L)'
;MQGLICCFFLFLFCKQIQYGYVGRKGIFQIRVPDILYAIKILTPFGFPHAGFRSSDYFPLLPWIFLYLCGFFFHQIFMEHETWKRFAHYKLPCLSVIGSKTIWIYLLHQPLSMLICSLLFH
;
A
#
# COMPACT_ATOMS: atom_id res chain seq x y z
N MET A 1 5.70 -20.48 4.54
CA MET A 1 6.81 -19.96 3.69
C MET A 1 6.39 -19.74 2.23
N GLN A 2 5.90 -20.76 1.52
CA GLN A 2 5.58 -20.64 0.08
C GLN A 2 4.53 -19.56 -0.25
N GLY A 3 3.47 -19.44 0.57
CA GLY A 3 2.45 -18.40 0.40
C GLY A 3 3.01 -16.98 0.50
N LEU A 4 3.95 -16.73 1.42
CA LEU A 4 4.59 -15.42 1.59
C LEU A 4 5.34 -15.01 0.33
N ILE A 5 6.19 -15.90 -0.19
CA ILE A 5 6.99 -15.65 -1.37
C ILE A 5 6.08 -15.39 -2.59
N CYS A 6 5.05 -16.24 -2.77
CA CYS A 6 4.08 -16.08 -3.85
C CYS A 6 3.35 -14.72 -3.78
N CYS A 7 2.79 -14.37 -2.62
CA CYS A 7 2.11 -13.09 -2.43
C CYS A 7 3.04 -11.88 -2.65
N PHE A 8 4.29 -11.97 -2.20
CA PHE A 8 5.27 -10.91 -2.42
C PHE A 8 5.58 -10.72 -3.91
N PHE A 9 5.78 -11.81 -4.67
CA PHE A 9 5.97 -11.72 -6.11
C PHE A 9 4.74 -11.18 -6.84
N LEU A 10 3.52 -11.61 -6.46
CA LEU A 10 2.27 -11.07 -7.00
C LEU A 10 2.14 -9.57 -6.72
N PHE A 11 2.49 -9.12 -5.51
CA PHE A 11 2.53 -7.70 -5.18
C PHE A 11 3.48 -6.94 -6.10
N LEU A 12 4.72 -7.41 -6.27
CA LEU A 12 5.70 -6.76 -7.15
C LEU A 12 5.21 -6.68 -8.60
N PHE A 13 4.53 -7.73 -9.07
CA PHE A 13 3.99 -7.81 -10.42
C PHE A 13 2.80 -6.85 -10.63
N CYS A 14 1.91 -6.74 -9.64
CA CYS A 14 0.71 -5.92 -9.72
C CYS A 14 0.91 -4.47 -9.28
N LYS A 15 2.02 -4.11 -8.62
CA LYS A 15 2.26 -2.75 -8.08
C LYS A 15 2.17 -1.66 -9.15
N GLN A 16 2.56 -1.99 -10.39
CA GLN A 16 2.59 -1.04 -11.50
C GLN A 16 1.22 -0.81 -12.17
N ILE A 17 0.17 -1.52 -11.74
CA ILE A 17 -1.14 -1.50 -12.40
C ILE A 17 -1.77 -0.11 -12.42
N GLN A 18 -1.51 0.70 -11.40
CA GLN A 18 -1.93 2.11 -11.35
C GLN A 18 -1.38 2.98 -12.50
N TYR A 19 -0.28 2.56 -13.14
CA TYR A 19 0.38 3.27 -14.23
C TYR A 19 0.06 2.70 -15.62
N GLY A 20 -0.86 1.74 -15.75
CA GLY A 20 -1.15 1.11 -17.05
C GLY A 20 -0.37 -0.18 -17.33
N TYR A 21 0.41 -0.68 -16.36
CA TYR A 21 1.34 -1.78 -16.61
C TYR A 21 1.27 -2.86 -15.55
N VAL A 22 1.41 -4.11 -15.98
CA VAL A 22 1.65 -5.23 -15.08
C VAL A 22 3.05 -5.76 -15.33
N GLY A 23 3.80 -5.99 -14.26
CA GLY A 23 5.17 -6.47 -14.29
C GLY A 23 6.18 -5.54 -13.64
N ARG A 24 7.45 -5.71 -14.02
CA ARG A 24 8.58 -4.91 -13.55
C ARG A 24 9.33 -4.35 -14.74
N LYS A 25 9.46 -3.03 -14.76
CA LYS A 25 10.28 -2.29 -15.74
C LYS A 25 11.67 -2.93 -15.85
N GLY A 26 12.04 -3.39 -17.04
CA GLY A 26 13.35 -3.99 -17.35
C GLY A 26 13.41 -5.52 -17.44
N ILE A 27 12.36 -6.25 -17.04
CA ILE A 27 12.33 -7.72 -17.20
C ILE A 27 11.13 -8.14 -18.05
N PHE A 28 9.94 -7.77 -17.61
CA PHE A 28 8.71 -8.13 -18.27
C PHE A 28 7.64 -7.11 -17.88
N GLN A 29 7.07 -6.45 -18.88
CA GLN A 29 6.08 -5.40 -18.68
C GLN A 29 5.00 -5.54 -19.75
N ILE A 30 3.78 -5.84 -19.32
CA ILE A 30 2.61 -5.92 -20.18
C ILE A 30 1.80 -4.65 -19.98
N ARG A 31 1.37 -4.01 -21.08
CA ARG A 31 0.40 -2.92 -21.03
C ARG A 31 -1.00 -3.47 -20.77
N VAL A 32 -1.68 -2.90 -19.80
CA VAL A 32 -3.08 -3.21 -19.49
C VAL A 32 -3.99 -2.51 -20.50
N PRO A 33 -5.10 -3.15 -20.94
CA PRO A 33 -6.07 -2.51 -21.82
C PRO A 33 -6.65 -1.21 -21.23
N ASP A 34 -6.66 -0.14 -22.03
CA ASP A 34 -7.13 1.19 -21.62
C ASP A 34 -8.62 1.20 -21.22
N ILE A 35 -9.41 0.23 -21.71
CA ILE A 35 -10.83 0.05 -21.40
C ILE A 35 -11.06 -0.07 -19.89
N LEU A 36 -10.14 -0.72 -19.15
CA LEU A 36 -10.27 -0.88 -17.69
C LEU A 36 -10.15 0.46 -16.95
N TYR A 37 -9.39 1.42 -17.49
CA TYR A 37 -9.22 2.76 -16.94
C TYR A 37 -10.35 3.72 -17.34
N ALA A 38 -11.18 3.36 -18.33
CA ALA A 38 -12.37 4.14 -18.66
C ALA A 38 -13.47 3.98 -17.59
N ILE A 39 -13.50 2.85 -16.90
CA ILE A 39 -14.54 2.50 -15.95
C ILE A 39 -14.23 3.07 -14.57
N LYS A 40 -14.93 4.13 -14.17
CA LYS A 40 -14.72 4.79 -12.85
C LYS A 40 -14.81 3.83 -11.66
N ILE A 41 -15.67 2.80 -11.72
CA ILE A 41 -15.86 1.84 -10.63
C ILE A 41 -14.63 0.93 -10.39
N LEU A 42 -13.74 0.80 -11.38
CA LEU A 42 -12.49 0.03 -11.27
C LEU A 42 -11.34 0.84 -10.63
N THR A 43 -11.55 2.14 -10.40
CA THR A 43 -10.59 3.01 -9.71
C THR A 43 -10.13 2.45 -8.37
N PRO A 44 -11.00 2.06 -7.40
CA PRO A 44 -10.52 1.48 -6.13
C PRO A 44 -9.75 0.16 -6.31
N PHE A 45 -10.04 -0.62 -7.36
CA PHE A 45 -9.38 -1.89 -7.61
C PHE A 45 -7.93 -1.75 -8.08
N GLY A 46 -7.63 -0.69 -8.83
CA GLY A 46 -6.28 -0.44 -9.33
C GLY A 46 -6.19 0.19 -10.70
N PHE A 47 -7.33 0.51 -11.31
CA PHE A 47 -7.40 1.13 -12.64
C PHE A 47 -7.95 2.55 -12.51
N PRO A 48 -7.12 3.52 -12.07
CA PRO A 48 -7.58 4.89 -11.88
C PRO A 48 -7.99 5.52 -13.22
N HIS A 49 -9.20 6.08 -13.26
CA HIS A 49 -9.65 6.82 -14.43
C HIS A 49 -8.76 8.04 -14.70
N ALA A 50 -8.62 8.45 -15.97
CA ALA A 50 -7.71 9.52 -16.40
C ALA A 50 -7.86 10.87 -15.67
N GLY A 51 -9.06 11.20 -15.17
CA GLY A 51 -9.32 12.41 -14.39
C GLY A 51 -9.18 12.23 -12.87
N PHE A 52 -8.93 11.01 -12.40
CA PHE A 52 -8.72 10.72 -10.98
C PHE A 52 -7.23 10.86 -10.65
N ARG A 53 -6.92 11.82 -9.78
CA ARG A 53 -5.61 11.96 -9.16
C ARG A 53 -5.79 12.19 -7.68
N SER A 54 -5.11 11.38 -6.88
CA SER A 54 -5.00 11.58 -5.45
C SER A 54 -3.59 11.20 -5.04
N SER A 55 -2.95 12.06 -4.25
CA SER A 55 -1.61 11.81 -3.70
C SER A 55 -1.59 10.59 -2.80
N ASP A 56 -2.75 10.26 -2.19
CA ASP A 56 -2.93 9.17 -1.25
C ASP A 56 -3.75 8.02 -1.83
N TYR A 57 -3.61 7.81 -3.14
CA TYR A 57 -4.26 6.69 -3.82
C TYR A 57 -3.48 5.40 -3.64
N PHE A 58 -4.12 4.42 -2.99
CA PHE A 58 -3.57 3.08 -2.78
C PHE A 58 -4.49 2.02 -3.41
N PRO A 59 -4.10 1.41 -4.54
CA PRO A 59 -4.95 0.48 -5.30
C PRO A 59 -5.15 -0.88 -4.62
N LEU A 60 -6.38 -1.36 -4.48
CA LEU A 60 -6.66 -2.56 -3.68
C LEU A 60 -5.91 -3.83 -4.17
N LEU A 61 -5.81 -4.04 -5.49
CA LEU A 61 -5.28 -5.27 -6.08
C LEU A 61 -3.80 -5.57 -5.77
N PRO A 62 -2.84 -4.65 -5.88
CA PRO A 62 -1.49 -4.94 -5.38
C PRO A 62 -1.46 -5.02 -3.84
N TRP A 63 -2.15 -4.11 -3.15
CA TRP A 63 -2.02 -3.98 -1.69
C TRP A 63 -2.61 -5.16 -0.92
N ILE A 64 -3.64 -5.84 -1.44
CA ILE A 64 -4.17 -7.08 -0.83
C ILE A 64 -3.13 -8.20 -0.81
N PHE A 65 -2.28 -8.33 -1.83
CA PHE A 65 -1.19 -9.31 -1.83
C PHE A 65 -0.13 -8.97 -0.78
N LEU A 66 0.17 -7.69 -0.58
CA LEU A 66 1.07 -7.27 0.48
C LEU A 66 0.48 -7.52 1.87
N TYR A 67 -0.82 -7.30 2.05
CA TYR A 67 -1.54 -7.66 3.27
C TYR A 67 -1.44 -9.16 3.56
N LEU A 68 -1.71 -10.01 2.55
CA LEU A 68 -1.57 -11.47 2.68
C LEU A 68 -0.12 -11.90 2.97
N CYS A 69 0.86 -11.23 2.37
CA CYS A 69 2.28 -11.43 2.70
C CYS A 69 2.55 -11.18 4.19
N GLY A 70 2.02 -10.08 4.74
CA GLY A 70 2.09 -9.78 6.18
C GLY A 70 1.35 -10.81 7.05
N PHE A 71 0.21 -11.31 6.59
CA PHE A 71 -0.54 -12.37 7.28
C PHE A 71 0.25 -13.68 7.37
N PHE A 72 0.84 -14.14 6.27
CA PHE A 72 1.71 -15.33 6.28
C PHE A 72 2.98 -15.10 7.09
N PHE A 73 3.55 -13.89 7.04
CA PHE A 73 4.69 -13.52 7.87
C PHE A 73 4.34 -13.62 9.36
N HIS A 74 3.17 -13.13 9.76
CA HIS A 74 2.69 -13.24 11.12
C HIS A 74 2.54 -14.69 11.59
N GLN A 75 2.02 -15.58 10.75
CA GLN A 75 1.94 -17.02 11.09
C GLN A 75 3.31 -17.62 11.40
N ILE A 76 4.31 -17.35 10.54
CA ILE A 76 5.70 -17.80 10.75
C ILE A 76 6.27 -17.22 12.04
N PHE A 77 6.01 -15.94 12.30
CA PHE A 77 6.52 -15.23 13.46
C PHE A 77 5.90 -15.74 14.78
N MET A 78 4.63 -16.17 14.74
CA MET A 78 3.91 -16.73 15.89
C MET A 78 4.39 -18.12 16.30
N GLU A 79 5.05 -18.87 15.42
CA GLU A 79 5.65 -20.18 15.77
C GLU A 79 6.82 -20.05 16.76
N HIS A 80 7.39 -18.85 16.91
CA HIS A 80 8.49 -18.58 17.82
C HIS A 80 8.01 -17.84 19.09
N GLU A 81 7.83 -18.58 20.20
CA GLU A 81 7.38 -18.05 21.50
C GLU A 81 8.24 -16.88 22.05
N THR A 82 9.52 -16.80 21.69
CA THR A 82 10.40 -15.69 22.06
C THR A 82 9.95 -14.34 21.48
N TRP A 83 9.49 -14.35 20.23
CA TRP A 83 9.07 -13.15 19.52
C TRP A 83 7.68 -12.66 19.96
N LYS A 84 6.81 -13.59 20.36
CA LYS A 84 5.51 -13.30 20.95
C LYS A 84 5.63 -12.44 22.22
N ARG A 85 6.65 -12.71 23.04
CA ARG A 85 6.95 -11.93 24.26
C ARG A 85 7.45 -10.52 23.94
N PHE A 86 8.24 -10.37 22.88
CA PHE A 86 8.72 -9.06 22.43
C PHE A 86 7.61 -8.22 21.77
N ALA A 87 6.73 -8.86 20.97
CA ALA A 87 5.58 -8.19 20.35
C ALA A 87 4.55 -7.67 21.37
N HIS A 88 4.45 -8.31 22.54
CA HIS A 88 3.58 -7.86 23.62
C HIS A 88 4.15 -6.66 24.40
N TYR A 89 5.41 -6.26 24.14
CA TYR A 89 6.02 -5.10 24.77
C TYR A 89 5.39 -3.82 24.22
N LYS A 90 4.36 -3.33 24.92
CA LYS A 90 3.71 -2.07 24.57
C LYS A 90 4.61 -0.92 24.96
N LEU A 91 5.15 -0.21 23.96
CA LEU A 91 5.75 1.09 24.16
C LEU A 91 4.61 2.12 24.39
N PRO A 92 4.42 2.64 25.61
CA PRO A 92 3.26 3.47 25.94
C PRO A 92 3.19 4.74 25.09
N CYS A 93 4.35 5.34 24.77
CA CYS A 93 4.43 6.50 23.89
C CYS A 93 3.91 6.19 22.47
N LEU A 94 4.28 5.06 21.90
CA LEU A 94 3.81 4.63 20.58
C LEU A 94 2.30 4.33 20.60
N SER A 95 1.78 3.77 21.69
CA SER A 95 0.35 3.49 21.84
C SER A 95 -0.50 4.77 21.86
N VAL A 96 -0.02 5.83 22.51
CA VAL A 96 -0.71 7.13 22.57
C VAL A 96 -0.64 7.87 21.23
N ILE A 97 0.46 7.77 20.51
CA ILE A 97 0.58 8.34 19.16
C ILE A 97 -0.28 7.55 18.16
N GLY A 98 -0.26 6.22 18.28
CA GLY A 98 -1.09 5.30 17.49
C GLY A 98 -2.58 5.61 17.58
N SER A 99 -3.09 5.88 18.79
CA SER A 99 -4.51 6.20 19.00
C SER A 99 -4.96 7.51 18.34
N LYS A 100 -4.03 8.43 18.04
CA LYS A 100 -4.31 9.69 17.34
C LYS A 100 -3.87 9.68 15.88
N THR A 101 -3.45 8.54 15.32
CA THR A 101 -2.88 8.46 13.98
C THR A 101 -3.83 8.98 12.90
N ILE A 102 -5.14 8.75 13.02
CA ILE A 102 -6.12 9.26 12.04
C ILE A 102 -6.14 10.80 11.98
N TRP A 103 -6.08 11.46 13.14
CA TRP A 103 -6.07 12.93 13.22
C TRP A 103 -4.75 13.51 12.73
N ILE A 104 -3.63 12.86 13.11
CA ILE A 104 -2.31 13.24 12.64
C ILE A 104 -2.24 13.14 11.12
N TYR A 105 -2.74 12.04 10.54
CA TYR A 105 -2.77 11.82 9.10
C TYR A 105 -3.65 12.85 8.37
N LEU A 106 -4.85 13.13 8.90
CA LEU A 106 -5.78 14.10 8.32
C LEU A 106 -5.20 15.52 8.30
N LEU A 107 -4.42 15.90 9.32
CA LEU A 107 -3.71 17.19 9.36
C LEU A 107 -2.45 17.21 8.48
N HIS A 108 -1.80 16.07 8.30
CA HIS A 108 -0.55 15.99 7.55
C HIS A 108 -0.74 16.37 6.07
N GLN A 109 -1.84 15.94 5.44
CA GLN A 109 -2.16 16.24 4.04
C GLN A 109 -2.24 17.76 3.75
N PRO A 110 -3.10 18.56 4.44
CA PRO A 110 -3.20 20.00 4.19
C PRO A 110 -1.91 20.76 4.58
N LEU A 111 -1.23 20.33 5.65
CA LEU A 111 0.05 20.94 6.04
C LEU A 111 1.11 20.75 4.96
N SER A 112 1.23 19.55 4.40
CA SER A 112 2.17 19.27 3.31
C SER A 112 1.85 20.10 2.06
N MET A 113 0.57 20.22 1.70
CA MET A 113 0.14 21.08 0.59
C MET A 113 0.47 22.55 0.85
N LEU A 114 0.27 23.04 2.07
CA LEU A 114 0.58 24.42 2.45
C LEU A 114 2.08 24.71 2.38
N ILE A 115 2.91 23.80 2.91
CA ILE A 115 4.38 23.94 2.84
C ILE A 115 4.86 23.95 1.39
N CYS A 116 4.38 23.01 0.56
CA CYS A 116 4.70 23.00 -0.87
C CYS A 116 4.23 24.30 -1.55
N SER A 117 3.03 24.79 -1.24
CA SER A 117 2.53 26.04 -1.81
C SER A 117 3.36 27.25 -1.41
N LEU A 118 3.93 27.30 -0.20
CA LEU A 118 4.76 28.43 0.24
C LEU A 118 6.19 28.38 -0.31
N LEU A 119 6.74 27.18 -0.54
CA LEU A 119 8.10 27.01 -1.06
C LEU A 119 8.20 27.19 -2.59
N PHE A 120 7.12 26.91 -3.32
CA PHE A 120 7.06 26.99 -4.78
C PHE A 120 6.23 28.19 -5.29
N HIS A 121 5.95 29.17 -4.43
CA HIS A 121 5.42 30.49 -4.79
C HIS A 121 6.54 31.51 -4.81
#